data_AF-R1DBV7-F1
#
_entry.id   AF-R1DBV7-F1
#
_cell.length_a   1.000
_cell.length_b   1.000
_cell.length_c   1.000
_cell.angle_alpha   90.00
_cell.angle_beta   90.00
_cell.angle_gamma   90.00
#
_symmetry.space_group_name_H-M   'P 1'
#
loop_
_entity.id
_entity.type
_entity.pdbx_description
1 polymer ?
#
loop_
_entity_poly.entity_id
_entity_poly.type
_entity_poly.pdbx_seq_one_letter_code
_entity_poly.pdbx_strand_id
1 'polypeptide(L)'
;MEMKPRSRDIWVAVGVVSAPSHIRHRTVLRSWLSLPDSDAATLSLFAVRSGGAPQRVSESLIAEQREHEDMLLLPTVAWDETRLRGTVLTLAAWLEHAATHLRARFVAKVDDDLYLHAPRLASMLRALRPLGDHSYLGALAWHGWRPALWDACGFGWTATLSSSNLKREGCDKAQAEVAGPFPFAIGYLVVLSAPLVAAAVASPAYAAELARLRAFRPARRELGINEDVWLGSFLHRHLHSLPIAFVDLSSFEGIVDLGRGRRRAPDLMIPRSAVAVHVKSKEVGAFLAVHDLFTQRNGSAERCQPRQPRLSCGTGCPKISVNAYTISSDLGRIAAAEITPSSCQPEGSANGNASSVFCRVWLEPGGRPAYSVALQRFVQCGRGAGCKEPSRWASPGERHRVRCCSDSPLPGWPVRAGCSVWAESDGPLLGGCHLDKTFEEAASICRGAGARLCSADELRGGCARGTGCHGDRHLAWSGDRFPAADPPLQLPPCSVASVAPVDLAPLVRTDAMLQRVLGMFPDRGAGWGPAPAQTERPAHYVHHDASLVLKSPWSS
;
A
#
# COMPACT_ATOMS: atom_id res chain seq x y z
N MET A 1 15.79 -20.93 23.81
CA MET A 1 16.89 -20.99 22.83
C MET A 1 17.26 -19.55 22.53
N GLU A 2 18.35 -19.06 23.12
CA GLU A 2 18.81 -17.68 22.98
C GLU A 2 19.25 -17.41 21.53
N MET A 3 18.70 -16.35 20.92
CA MET A 3 19.24 -15.80 19.68
C MET A 3 20.65 -15.25 19.96
N LYS A 4 21.67 -15.80 19.30
CA LYS A 4 23.03 -15.25 19.31
C LYS A 4 23.02 -13.79 18.81
N PRO A 5 23.74 -12.86 19.46
CA PRO A 5 23.74 -11.46 19.08
C PRO A 5 24.57 -11.27 17.80
N ARG A 6 23.90 -11.03 16.66
CA ARG A 6 24.57 -10.43 15.50
C ARG A 6 24.68 -8.93 15.78
N SER A 7 25.80 -8.54 16.42
CA SER A 7 26.19 -7.15 16.65
C SER A 7 26.54 -6.44 15.35
N ARG A 8 25.55 -6.16 14.50
CA ARG A 8 25.65 -5.17 13.43
C ARG A 8 24.87 -3.95 13.87
N ASP A 9 25.47 -2.77 13.80
CA ASP A 9 24.73 -1.52 13.99
C ASP A 9 23.65 -1.44 12.92
N ILE A 10 22.38 -1.53 13.33
CA ILE A 10 21.25 -1.53 12.40
C ILE A 10 20.99 -0.08 12.01
N TRP A 11 21.07 0.23 10.72
CA TRP A 11 20.69 1.55 10.24
C TRP A 11 19.17 1.74 10.28
N VAL A 12 18.41 0.75 9.81
CA VAL A 12 16.94 0.75 9.84
C VAL A 12 16.43 -0.61 10.28
N ALA A 13 15.61 -0.66 11.32
CA ALA A 13 14.81 -1.82 11.65
C ALA A 13 13.40 -1.66 11.06
N VAL A 14 12.95 -2.58 10.22
CA VAL A 14 11.65 -2.56 9.53
C VAL A 14 10.75 -3.65 10.12
N GLY A 15 9.63 -3.24 10.70
CA GLY A 15 8.58 -4.15 11.18
C GLY A 15 7.44 -4.19 10.18
N VAL A 16 7.28 -5.31 9.50
CA VAL A 16 6.17 -5.54 8.59
C VAL A 16 5.01 -6.13 9.38
N VAL A 17 3.96 -5.34 9.60
CA VAL A 17 2.76 -5.77 10.31
C VAL A 17 1.97 -6.70 9.40
N SER A 18 1.82 -7.97 9.82
CA SER A 18 1.15 -8.99 9.01
C SER A 18 0.25 -9.89 9.86
N ALA A 19 -0.90 -10.29 9.31
CA ALA A 19 -1.83 -11.18 10.00
C ALA A 19 -1.33 -12.64 9.95
N PRO A 20 -1.66 -13.50 10.94
CA PRO A 20 -1.22 -14.90 10.95
C PRO A 20 -1.54 -15.66 9.65
N SER A 21 -2.71 -15.39 9.06
CA SER A 21 -3.19 -16.00 7.81
C SER A 21 -2.48 -15.52 6.53
N HIS A 22 -1.73 -14.42 6.56
CA HIS A 22 -1.09 -13.83 5.38
C HIS A 22 0.25 -14.48 4.98
N ILE A 23 0.37 -15.80 5.17
CA ILE A 23 1.60 -16.54 4.84
C ILE A 23 2.04 -16.34 3.38
N ARG A 24 1.09 -16.39 2.43
CA ARG A 24 1.38 -16.15 1.00
C ARG A 24 1.94 -14.76 0.74
N HIS A 25 1.44 -13.73 1.44
CA HIS A 25 1.93 -12.36 1.26
C HIS A 25 3.35 -12.22 1.82
N ARG A 26 3.61 -12.80 3.00
CA ARG A 26 4.97 -12.83 3.58
C ARG A 26 5.97 -13.53 2.67
N THR A 27 5.61 -14.69 2.10
CA THR A 27 6.44 -15.40 1.13
C THR A 27 6.83 -14.50 -0.06
N VAL A 28 5.89 -13.74 -0.60
CA VAL A 28 6.15 -12.82 -1.71
C VAL A 28 7.04 -11.66 -1.24
N LEU A 29 6.74 -11.05 -0.09
CA LEU A 29 7.53 -9.95 0.49
C LEU A 29 9.00 -10.34 0.79
N ARG A 30 9.26 -11.59 1.18
CA ARG A 30 10.62 -12.12 1.41
C ARG A 30 11.52 -12.03 0.18
N SER A 31 10.95 -12.10 -1.02
CA SER A 31 11.71 -12.06 -2.28
C SER A 31 12.47 -10.73 -2.50
N TRP A 32 12.06 -9.65 -1.83
CA TRP A 32 12.74 -8.34 -1.96
C TRP A 32 13.17 -7.68 -0.66
N LEU A 33 12.60 -8.06 0.49
CA LEU A 33 13.15 -7.65 1.79
C LEU A 33 14.56 -8.20 2.03
N SER A 34 14.95 -9.23 1.27
CA SER A 34 16.23 -9.93 1.31
C SER A 34 17.17 -9.57 0.15
N LEU A 35 16.89 -8.51 -0.64
CA LEU A 35 17.79 -8.10 -1.74
C LEU A 35 19.20 -7.91 -1.18
N PRO A 36 20.20 -8.67 -1.64
CA PRO A 36 21.56 -8.50 -1.16
C PRO A 36 22.08 -7.18 -1.68
N ASP A 37 22.41 -6.26 -0.77
CA ASP A 37 23.38 -5.24 -1.10
C ASP A 37 24.34 -4.96 0.05
N SER A 38 25.59 -4.79 -0.34
CA SER A 38 26.83 -5.02 0.39
C SER A 38 27.14 -4.01 1.52
N ASP A 39 26.32 -2.95 1.69
CA ASP A 39 26.56 -1.83 2.61
C ASP A 39 25.32 -1.32 3.39
N ALA A 40 24.15 -1.96 3.30
CA ALA A 40 22.92 -1.49 3.96
C ALA A 40 22.56 -2.34 5.18
N ALA A 41 22.82 -1.83 6.39
CA ALA A 41 22.45 -2.46 7.65
C ALA A 41 20.94 -2.35 7.94
N THR A 42 20.10 -2.89 7.06
CA THR A 42 18.66 -2.98 7.29
C THR A 42 18.31 -4.34 7.88
N LEU A 43 17.51 -4.36 8.95
CA LEU A 43 16.90 -5.56 9.50
C LEU A 43 15.41 -5.49 9.22
N SER A 44 14.84 -6.52 8.60
CA SER A 44 13.40 -6.62 8.35
C SER A 44 12.83 -7.81 9.13
N LEU A 45 11.73 -7.59 9.86
CA LEU A 45 11.02 -8.62 10.61
C LEU A 45 9.52 -8.52 10.37
N PHE A 46 8.82 -9.65 10.25
CA PHE A 46 7.35 -9.69 10.24
C PHE A 46 6.82 -9.70 11.66
N ALA A 47 6.07 -8.67 12.07
CA ALA A 47 5.39 -8.62 13.36
C ALA A 47 4.04 -9.34 13.24
N VAL A 48 3.94 -10.55 13.82
CA VAL A 48 2.80 -11.45 13.65
C VAL A 48 2.18 -11.82 15.00
N ARG A 49 0.87 -11.61 15.16
CA ARG A 49 0.13 -11.94 16.39
C ARG A 49 0.09 -13.43 16.63
N SER A 50 0.30 -13.88 17.87
CA SER A 50 0.30 -15.32 18.18
C SER A 50 -0.37 -15.67 19.51
N GLY A 51 -0.83 -14.69 20.29
CA GLY A 51 -1.43 -14.92 21.60
C GLY A 51 -2.69 -15.78 21.51
N GLY A 52 -2.72 -16.90 22.25
CA GLY A 52 -3.87 -17.80 22.31
C GLY A 52 -4.23 -18.47 20.98
N ALA A 53 -3.32 -18.52 20.01
CA ALA A 53 -3.55 -19.14 18.71
C ALA A 53 -3.91 -20.64 18.85
N PRO A 54 -4.96 -21.13 18.15
CA PRO A 54 -5.28 -22.56 18.09
C PRO A 54 -4.07 -23.37 17.64
N GLN A 55 -3.99 -24.63 18.07
CA GLN A 55 -2.85 -25.51 17.80
C GLN A 55 -2.40 -25.48 16.33
N ARG A 56 -3.34 -25.59 15.37
CA ARG A 56 -3.03 -25.54 13.94
C ARG A 56 -2.37 -24.23 13.48
N VAL A 57 -2.84 -23.09 14.00
CA VAL A 57 -2.28 -21.77 13.67
C VAL A 57 -0.90 -21.63 14.30
N SER A 58 -0.75 -22.03 15.56
CA SER A 58 0.52 -22.02 16.29
C SER A 58 1.57 -22.89 15.59
N GLU A 59 1.23 -24.12 15.20
CA GLU A 59 2.12 -25.03 14.48
C GLU A 59 2.56 -24.46 13.13
N SER A 60 1.64 -23.82 12.39
CA SER A 60 1.95 -23.15 11.12
C SER A 60 2.93 -21.98 11.31
N LEU A 61 2.68 -21.11 12.30
CA LEU A 61 3.56 -19.97 12.61
C LEU A 61 4.94 -20.44 13.08
N ILE A 62 5.00 -21.50 13.89
CA ILE A 62 6.26 -22.08 14.35
C ILE A 62 7.03 -22.70 13.18
N ALA A 63 6.34 -23.41 12.27
CA ALA A 63 6.98 -23.98 11.09
C ALA A 63 7.55 -22.89 10.18
N GLU A 64 6.77 -21.85 9.89
CA GLU A 64 7.22 -20.70 9.09
C GLU A 64 8.42 -19.99 9.75
N GLN A 65 8.39 -19.81 11.08
CA GLN A 65 9.50 -19.16 11.79
C GLN A 65 10.76 -20.01 11.80
N ARG A 66 10.63 -21.34 11.92
CA ARG A 66 11.77 -22.27 11.83
C ARG A 66 12.40 -22.27 10.45
N GLU A 67 11.61 -22.02 9.41
CA GLU A 67 12.09 -22.01 8.02
C GLU A 67 12.80 -20.70 7.67
N HIS A 68 12.24 -19.56 8.08
CA HIS A 68 12.69 -18.25 7.58
C HIS A 68 13.42 -17.39 8.62
N GLU A 69 13.24 -17.66 9.92
CA GLU A 69 13.88 -16.92 11.02
C GLU A 69 13.66 -15.40 10.99
N ASP A 70 12.57 -14.93 10.38
CA ASP A 70 12.32 -13.51 10.07
C ASP A 70 11.01 -12.95 10.66
N MET A 71 10.37 -13.68 11.57
CA MET A 71 9.16 -13.23 12.25
C MET A 71 9.40 -12.94 13.73
N LEU A 72 8.79 -11.84 14.18
CA LEU A 72 8.54 -11.54 15.57
C LEU A 72 7.12 -12.02 15.91
N LEU A 73 7.04 -13.19 16.53
CA LEU A 73 5.78 -13.71 17.07
C LEU A 73 5.41 -12.93 18.33
N LEU A 74 4.18 -12.42 18.38
CA LEU A 74 3.68 -11.55 19.46
C LEU A 74 2.67 -12.30 20.35
N PRO A 75 3.14 -13.03 21.39
CA PRO A 75 2.25 -13.83 22.24
C PRO A 75 1.35 -12.96 23.14
N THR A 76 1.69 -11.69 23.33
CA THR A 76 0.92 -10.73 24.15
C THR A 76 -0.25 -10.09 23.39
N VAL A 77 -0.39 -10.37 22.10
CA VAL A 77 -1.47 -9.89 21.25
C VAL A 77 -2.24 -11.08 20.71
N ALA A 78 -3.55 -11.13 20.96
CA ALA A 78 -4.38 -12.25 20.51
C ALA A 78 -4.32 -12.42 18.98
N TRP A 79 -4.20 -13.67 18.54
CA TRP A 79 -3.99 -14.02 17.14
C TRP A 79 -5.11 -13.53 16.21
N ASP A 80 -6.35 -13.56 16.72
CA ASP A 80 -7.59 -13.15 16.05
C ASP A 80 -8.09 -11.78 16.52
N GLU A 81 -7.26 -11.01 17.23
CA GLU A 81 -7.66 -9.67 17.66
C GLU A 81 -8.09 -8.84 16.44
N THR A 82 -9.27 -8.26 16.55
CA THR A 82 -9.93 -7.56 15.45
C THR A 82 -9.22 -6.24 15.12
N ARG A 83 -9.67 -5.57 14.06
CA ARG A 83 -9.27 -4.18 13.77
C ARG A 83 -9.61 -3.19 14.89
N LEU A 84 -10.40 -3.58 15.89
CA LEU A 84 -10.65 -2.76 17.06
C LEU A 84 -9.35 -2.39 17.77
N ARG A 85 -8.49 -3.36 18.11
CA ARG A 85 -7.26 -3.09 18.92
C ARG A 85 -6.02 -3.70 18.33
N GLY A 86 -6.17 -4.68 17.45
CA GLY A 86 -5.06 -5.50 17.00
C GLY A 86 -3.99 -4.69 16.30
N THR A 87 -4.37 -3.71 15.47
CA THR A 87 -3.43 -2.85 14.72
C THR A 87 -2.56 -2.04 15.68
N VAL A 88 -3.19 -1.34 16.64
CA VAL A 88 -2.50 -0.57 17.68
C VAL A 88 -1.60 -1.45 18.53
N LEU A 89 -2.12 -2.58 19.04
CA LEU A 89 -1.35 -3.48 19.91
C LEU A 89 -0.16 -4.13 19.18
N THR A 90 -0.30 -4.39 17.87
CA THR A 90 0.79 -4.95 17.05
C THR A 90 1.87 -3.93 16.80
N LEU A 91 1.48 -2.71 16.41
CA LEU A 91 2.41 -1.58 16.27
C LEU A 91 3.14 -1.35 17.58
N ALA A 92 2.42 -1.32 18.71
CA ALA A 92 2.99 -1.05 20.00
C ALA A 92 4.03 -2.11 20.41
N ALA A 93 3.71 -3.40 20.22
CA ALA A 93 4.63 -4.48 20.53
C ALA A 93 5.86 -4.49 19.61
N TRP A 94 5.72 -4.08 18.34
CA TRP A 94 6.86 -3.87 17.44
C TRP A 94 7.78 -2.75 17.94
N LEU A 95 7.22 -1.59 18.32
CA LEU A 95 7.99 -0.46 18.85
C LEU A 95 8.70 -0.83 20.16
N GLU A 96 8.03 -1.54 21.06
CA GLU A 96 8.61 -2.07 22.30
C GLU A 96 9.79 -3.00 22.01
N HIS A 97 9.63 -3.97 21.10
CA HIS A 97 10.71 -4.88 20.70
C HIS A 97 11.89 -4.11 20.11
N ALA A 98 11.63 -3.18 19.20
CA ALA A 98 12.68 -2.39 18.57
C ALA A 98 13.45 -1.52 19.58
N ALA A 99 12.78 -0.90 20.55
CA ALA A 99 13.43 -0.09 21.58
C ALA A 99 14.28 -0.92 22.56
N THR A 100 13.88 -2.15 22.84
CA THR A 100 14.46 -2.97 23.92
C THR A 100 15.49 -3.98 23.42
N HIS A 101 15.33 -4.51 22.21
CA HIS A 101 16.14 -5.61 21.69
C HIS A 101 17.01 -5.22 20.49
N LEU A 102 16.71 -4.12 19.81
CA LEU A 102 17.42 -3.71 18.59
C LEU A 102 18.27 -2.46 18.83
N ARG A 103 19.48 -2.45 18.25
CA ARG A 103 20.33 -1.26 18.18
C ARG A 103 20.20 -0.61 16.81
N ALA A 104 19.04 -0.01 16.56
CA ALA A 104 18.72 0.65 15.30
C ALA A 104 18.89 2.17 15.37
N ARG A 105 19.24 2.83 14.25
CA ARG A 105 19.17 4.31 14.17
C ARG A 105 17.75 4.80 13.86
N PHE A 106 17.04 4.07 13.01
CA PHE A 106 15.64 4.29 12.64
C PHE A 106 14.82 3.01 12.80
N VAL A 107 13.56 3.17 13.17
CA VAL A 107 12.57 2.11 13.28
C VAL A 107 11.41 2.44 12.34
N ALA A 108 11.09 1.53 11.43
CA ALA A 108 10.00 1.67 10.49
C ALA A 108 8.88 0.66 10.80
N LYS A 109 7.63 1.08 10.66
CA LYS A 109 6.46 0.20 10.50
C LYS A 109 6.02 0.25 9.05
N VAL A 110 5.72 -0.93 8.52
CA VAL A 110 5.23 -1.14 7.16
C VAL A 110 4.03 -2.08 7.20
N ASP A 111 3.02 -1.84 6.36
CA ASP A 111 1.94 -2.81 6.15
C ASP A 111 2.33 -3.90 5.15
N ASP A 112 1.74 -5.08 5.29
CA ASP A 112 1.93 -6.19 4.35
C ASP A 112 1.30 -5.98 2.96
N ASP A 113 0.74 -4.79 2.70
CA ASP A 113 0.30 -4.30 1.40
C ASP A 113 1.22 -3.20 0.81
N LEU A 114 2.41 -2.99 1.38
CA LEU A 114 3.44 -2.08 0.86
C LEU A 114 4.61 -2.86 0.24
N TYR A 115 4.98 -2.51 -0.99
CA TYR A 115 6.29 -2.88 -1.53
C TYR A 115 7.34 -1.88 -1.01
N LEU A 116 8.40 -2.36 -0.35
CA LEU A 116 9.48 -1.53 0.18
C LEU A 116 10.82 -1.89 -0.46
N HIS A 117 11.50 -0.90 -1.04
CA HIS A 117 12.89 -1.01 -1.46
C HIS A 117 13.82 -0.62 -0.28
N ALA A 118 14.07 -1.57 0.62
CA ALA A 118 14.80 -1.35 1.88
C ALA A 118 16.19 -0.68 1.74
N PRO A 119 17.05 -1.03 0.76
CA PRO A 119 18.33 -0.33 0.57
C PRO A 119 18.19 1.17 0.24
N ARG A 120 17.17 1.54 -0.54
CA ARG A 120 16.91 2.94 -0.89
C ARG A 120 16.30 3.71 0.27
N LEU A 121 15.45 3.06 1.08
CA LEU A 121 14.98 3.66 2.33
C LEU A 121 16.17 4.00 3.24
N ALA A 122 17.10 3.06 3.43
CA ALA A 122 18.31 3.28 4.20
C ALA A 122 19.15 4.45 3.62
N SER A 123 19.37 4.48 2.30
CA SER A 123 20.09 5.57 1.63
C SER A 123 19.39 6.92 1.78
N MET A 124 18.07 6.97 1.64
CA MET A 124 17.28 8.18 1.85
C MET A 124 17.45 8.69 3.29
N LEU A 125 17.32 7.81 4.28
CA LEU A 125 17.47 8.18 5.69
C LEU A 125 18.90 8.64 6.04
N ARG A 126 19.94 8.14 5.36
CA ARG A 126 21.32 8.66 5.49
C ARG A 126 21.43 10.08 4.98
N ALA A 127 20.77 10.42 3.87
CA ALA A 127 20.75 11.78 3.34
C ALA A 127 19.93 12.73 4.23
N LEU A 128 18.96 12.22 4.99
CA LEU A 128 18.16 12.97 5.96
C LEU A 128 18.80 13.06 7.36
N ARG A 129 20.08 12.68 7.51
CA ARG A 129 20.83 12.72 8.79
C ARG A 129 20.93 14.09 9.49
N PRO A 130 20.83 15.28 8.85
CA PRO A 130 20.91 16.55 9.59
C PRO A 130 19.71 16.83 10.52
N LEU A 131 18.72 15.94 10.57
CA LEU A 131 17.60 16.03 11.50
C LEU A 131 18.05 15.68 12.93
N GLY A 132 17.50 16.38 13.93
CA GLY A 132 17.82 16.16 15.34
C GLY A 132 17.48 14.75 15.85
N ASP A 133 17.67 14.51 17.14
CA ASP A 133 17.53 13.16 17.74
C ASP A 133 16.13 12.56 17.62
N HIS A 134 15.11 13.41 17.51
CA HIS A 134 13.71 13.02 17.39
C HIS A 134 13.19 13.36 15.99
N SER A 135 12.94 12.33 15.18
CA SER A 135 12.37 12.47 13.84
C SER A 135 11.19 11.52 13.64
N TYR A 136 10.12 12.02 13.03
CA TYR A 136 8.91 11.28 12.68
C TYR A 136 8.58 11.54 11.20
N LEU A 137 8.65 10.50 10.38
CA LEU A 137 8.59 10.58 8.93
C LEU A 137 7.48 9.70 8.36
N GLY A 138 6.88 10.17 7.27
CA GLY A 138 5.90 9.42 6.47
C GLY A 138 5.16 10.36 5.53
N ALA A 139 4.18 9.85 4.79
CA ALA A 139 3.23 10.73 4.11
C ALA A 139 2.35 11.38 5.17
N LEU A 140 2.58 12.66 5.46
CA LEU A 140 1.91 13.31 6.58
C LEU A 140 0.51 13.78 6.19
N ALA A 141 -0.43 13.54 7.09
CA ALA A 141 -1.78 14.09 7.08
C ALA A 141 -2.12 14.61 8.48
N TRP A 142 -3.31 15.20 8.62
CA TRP A 142 -3.76 15.82 9.85
C TRP A 142 -5.10 15.25 10.30
N HIS A 143 -5.20 15.02 11.60
CA HIS A 143 -6.40 14.51 12.26
C HIS A 143 -6.60 15.16 13.62
N GLY A 144 -7.84 15.18 14.13
CA GLY A 144 -8.14 15.25 15.55
C GLY A 144 -8.32 13.84 16.16
N TRP A 145 -8.27 13.73 17.49
CA TRP A 145 -8.41 12.48 18.23
C TRP A 145 -9.32 12.66 19.43
N ARG A 146 -10.25 11.72 19.66
CA ARG A 146 -11.09 11.71 20.86
C ARG A 146 -10.62 10.61 21.80
N PRO A 147 -9.84 10.92 22.85
CA PRO A 147 -9.28 9.90 23.74
C PRO A 147 -10.34 9.01 24.36
N ALA A 148 -11.48 9.55 24.78
CA ALA A 148 -12.55 8.78 25.41
C ALA A 148 -13.18 7.74 24.47
N LEU A 149 -13.26 8.04 23.17
CA LEU A 149 -13.94 7.22 22.17
C LEU A 149 -12.99 6.31 21.38
N TRP A 150 -11.67 6.52 21.50
CA TRP A 150 -10.65 5.81 20.73
C TRP A 150 -10.82 5.99 19.21
N ASP A 151 -11.22 7.17 18.78
CA ASP A 151 -11.46 7.42 17.38
C ASP A 151 -10.86 8.73 16.88
N ALA A 152 -10.60 8.69 15.58
CA ALA A 152 -10.12 9.80 14.82
C ALA A 152 -11.32 10.73 14.53
N CYS A 153 -11.12 12.05 14.62
CA CYS A 153 -12.12 13.03 14.25
C CYS A 153 -11.55 14.14 13.34
N GLY A 154 -12.13 14.28 12.14
CA GLY A 154 -11.76 15.25 11.13
C GLY A 154 -10.51 14.87 10.35
N PHE A 155 -10.47 15.07 9.04
CA PHE A 155 -9.29 14.75 8.22
C PHE A 155 -8.88 15.92 7.33
N GLY A 156 -7.57 16.11 7.14
CA GLY A 156 -7.02 17.11 6.23
C GLY A 156 -5.57 16.85 5.81
N TRP A 157 -5.15 17.50 4.73
CA TRP A 157 -3.74 17.54 4.29
C TRP A 157 -2.96 18.68 4.95
N THR A 158 -3.65 19.52 5.72
CA THR A 158 -3.13 20.70 6.40
C THR A 158 -3.69 20.75 7.83
N ALA A 159 -3.02 21.50 8.70
CA ALA A 159 -3.43 21.66 10.09
C ALA A 159 -4.81 22.32 10.27
N THR A 160 -5.30 23.05 9.27
CA THR A 160 -6.62 23.68 9.33
C THR A 160 -7.78 22.67 9.34
N LEU A 161 -7.53 21.43 8.89
CA LEU A 161 -8.54 20.42 8.56
C LEU A 161 -9.63 20.97 7.60
N SER A 162 -10.34 20.10 6.89
CA SER A 162 -11.50 20.61 6.13
C SER A 162 -12.66 20.87 7.08
N SER A 163 -13.18 22.11 7.13
CA SER A 163 -14.35 22.46 7.95
C SER A 163 -15.58 21.59 7.61
N SER A 164 -15.69 21.13 6.36
CA SER A 164 -16.70 20.16 5.94
C SER A 164 -16.49 18.75 6.53
N ASN A 165 -15.23 18.31 6.68
CA ASN A 165 -14.92 17.01 7.29
C ASN A 165 -15.19 17.04 8.80
N LEU A 166 -14.80 18.13 9.47
CA LEU A 166 -15.07 18.34 10.89
C LEU A 166 -16.57 18.26 11.20
N LYS A 167 -17.40 18.95 10.41
CA LYS A 167 -18.87 18.91 10.55
C LYS A 167 -19.46 17.53 10.22
N ARG A 168 -19.01 16.91 9.13
CA ARG A 168 -19.48 15.57 8.71
C ARG A 168 -19.22 14.51 9.78
N GLU A 169 -18.05 14.58 10.42
CA GLU A 169 -17.62 13.62 11.45
C GLU A 169 -18.10 14.02 12.86
N GLY A 170 -18.82 15.15 12.97
CA GLY A 170 -19.42 15.61 14.22
C GLY A 170 -18.40 15.99 15.28
N CYS A 171 -17.22 16.45 14.86
CA CYS A 171 -16.16 16.87 15.78
C CYS A 171 -16.53 18.15 16.54
N ASP A 172 -17.42 18.96 15.97
CA ASP A 172 -17.98 20.19 16.54
C ASP A 172 -19.05 19.98 17.62
N LYS A 173 -19.42 18.73 17.90
CA LYS A 173 -20.40 18.42 18.93
C LYS A 173 -19.75 18.53 20.31
N ALA A 174 -20.33 19.38 21.18
CA ALA A 174 -19.85 19.74 22.52
C ALA A 174 -19.68 18.59 23.55
N GLN A 175 -19.82 17.32 23.14
CA GLN A 175 -19.86 16.17 24.03
C GLN A 175 -18.53 15.37 24.08
N ALA A 176 -17.53 15.67 23.24
CA ALA A 176 -16.26 14.95 23.25
C ALA A 176 -15.06 15.90 23.22
N GLU A 177 -14.13 15.71 24.15
CA GLU A 177 -12.83 16.35 24.12
C GLU A 177 -12.04 15.86 22.90
N VAL A 178 -11.71 16.77 21.98
CA VAL A 178 -10.91 16.49 20.78
C VAL A 178 -9.52 17.08 20.99
N ALA A 179 -8.50 16.22 20.94
CA ALA A 179 -7.11 16.64 20.89
C ALA A 179 -6.65 16.83 19.44
N GLY A 180 -5.84 17.86 19.20
CA GLY A 180 -5.36 18.23 17.87
C GLY A 180 -6.04 19.49 17.31
N PRO A 181 -5.92 19.75 16.00
CA PRO A 181 -5.38 18.86 14.96
C PRO A 181 -3.87 18.61 15.09
N PHE A 182 -3.43 17.39 14.84
CA PHE A 182 -2.01 17.00 14.89
C PHE A 182 -1.56 16.29 13.60
N PRO A 183 -0.27 16.37 13.26
CA PRO A 183 0.29 15.61 12.15
C PRO A 183 0.42 14.12 12.51
N PHE A 184 0.13 13.25 11.55
CA PHE A 184 0.40 11.81 11.64
C PHE A 184 0.89 11.29 10.29
N ALA A 185 1.73 10.25 10.31
CA ALA A 185 2.16 9.54 9.11
C ALA A 185 1.12 8.49 8.75
N ILE A 186 0.67 8.46 7.50
CA ILE A 186 -0.32 7.50 7.01
C ILE A 186 0.19 6.06 7.17
N GLY A 187 -0.69 5.15 7.60
CA GLY A 187 -0.34 3.85 8.16
C GLY A 187 0.52 2.92 7.31
N TYR A 188 0.52 3.00 5.97
CA TYR A 188 1.29 2.05 5.16
C TYR A 188 2.80 2.15 5.37
N LEU A 189 3.33 3.34 5.73
CA LEU A 189 4.74 3.55 6.06
C LEU A 189 4.88 4.65 7.12
N VAL A 190 5.41 4.26 8.28
CA VAL A 190 5.76 5.17 9.38
C VAL A 190 7.22 4.93 9.76
N VAL A 191 8.03 5.99 9.85
CA VAL A 191 9.43 5.87 10.28
C VAL A 191 9.69 6.80 11.45
N LEU A 192 10.32 6.29 12.50
CA LEU A 192 10.72 7.04 13.68
C LEU A 192 12.23 6.89 13.89
N SER A 193 12.88 7.94 14.37
CA SER A 193 14.23 7.83 14.94
C SER A 193 14.19 6.96 16.20
N ALA A 194 15.19 6.12 16.44
CA ALA A 194 15.23 5.27 17.62
C ALA A 194 15.12 6.02 18.97
N PRO A 195 15.73 7.22 19.17
CA PRO A 195 15.52 7.99 20.40
C PRO A 195 14.05 8.37 20.63
N LEU A 196 13.30 8.72 19.58
CA LEU A 196 11.86 9.00 19.68
C LEU A 196 11.04 7.77 20.06
N VAL A 197 11.39 6.59 19.52
CA VAL A 197 10.76 5.32 19.92
C VAL A 197 11.05 5.02 21.39
N ALA A 198 12.30 5.16 21.82
CA ALA A 198 12.70 4.96 23.21
C ALA A 198 11.95 5.91 24.16
N ALA A 199 11.84 7.19 23.81
CA ALA A 199 11.09 8.17 24.59
C ALA A 199 9.60 7.84 24.68
N ALA A 200 8.99 7.35 23.59
CA ALA A 200 7.60 6.91 23.59
C ALA A 200 7.40 5.68 24.50
N VAL A 201 8.19 4.62 24.29
CA VAL A 201 8.06 3.36 25.05
C VAL A 201 8.38 3.54 26.53
N ALA A 202 9.33 4.42 26.89
CA ALA A 202 9.67 4.71 28.28
C ALA A 202 8.65 5.62 28.99
N SER A 203 7.72 6.26 28.25
CA SER A 203 6.72 7.15 28.83
C SER A 203 5.68 6.36 29.64
N PRO A 204 5.38 6.74 30.90
CA PRO A 204 4.28 6.13 31.66
C PRO A 204 2.92 6.23 30.94
N ALA A 205 2.72 7.28 30.14
CA ALA A 205 1.51 7.46 29.35
C ALA A 205 1.32 6.35 28.29
N TYR A 206 2.42 5.82 27.74
CA TYR A 206 2.38 4.75 26.75
C TYR A 206 1.79 3.47 27.34
N ALA A 207 2.36 3.02 28.47
CA ALA A 207 1.86 1.86 29.20
C ALA A 207 0.40 2.05 29.67
N ALA A 208 0.06 3.24 30.16
CA ALA A 208 -1.29 3.57 30.61
C ALA A 208 -2.32 3.51 29.47
N GLU A 209 -1.99 4.02 28.28
CA GLU A 209 -2.87 3.93 27.12
C GLU A 209 -3.06 2.51 26.62
N LEU A 210 -1.99 1.70 26.57
CA LEU A 210 -2.12 0.29 26.18
C LEU A 210 -2.95 -0.51 27.19
N ALA A 211 -2.83 -0.24 28.49
CA ALA A 211 -3.69 -0.83 29.52
C ALA A 211 -5.16 -0.43 29.30
N ARG A 212 -5.41 0.86 29.07
CA ARG A 212 -6.75 1.38 28.79
C ARG A 212 -7.35 0.80 27.51
N LEU A 213 -6.55 0.61 26.47
CA LEU A 213 -6.97 -0.03 25.21
C LEU A 213 -7.38 -1.48 25.44
N ARG A 214 -6.59 -2.24 26.19
CA ARG A 214 -6.93 -3.64 26.53
C ARG A 214 -8.25 -3.73 27.33
N ALA A 215 -8.51 -2.76 28.20
CA ALA A 215 -9.76 -2.65 28.95
C ALA A 215 -10.94 -2.10 28.12
N PHE A 216 -10.68 -1.41 27.01
CA PHE A 216 -11.71 -0.73 26.22
C PHE A 216 -12.75 -1.72 25.66
N ARG A 217 -14.02 -1.33 25.78
CA ARG A 217 -15.19 -2.05 25.25
C ARG A 217 -16.03 -1.05 24.45
N PRO A 218 -16.02 -1.11 23.11
CA PRO A 218 -16.76 -0.15 22.30
C PRO A 218 -18.27 -0.44 22.39
N ALA A 219 -19.08 0.61 22.33
CA ALA A 219 -20.54 0.47 22.24
C ALA A 219 -21.00 -0.12 20.90
N ARG A 220 -20.16 -0.04 19.85
CA ARG A 220 -20.41 -0.61 18.52
C ARG A 220 -19.26 -1.54 18.13
N ARG A 221 -19.59 -2.73 17.63
CA ARG A 221 -18.60 -3.77 17.26
C ARG A 221 -17.72 -3.42 16.05
N GLU A 222 -18.05 -2.37 15.29
CA GLU A 222 -17.46 -2.10 13.97
C GLU A 222 -16.40 -0.98 13.96
N LEU A 223 -16.13 -0.31 15.09
CA LEU A 223 -15.15 0.78 15.10
C LEU A 223 -13.72 0.21 15.14
N GLY A 224 -13.01 0.24 14.02
CA GLY A 224 -11.57 -0.02 14.00
C GLY A 224 -10.79 1.17 14.55
N ILE A 225 -9.78 0.94 15.39
CA ILE A 225 -8.90 2.01 15.87
C ILE A 225 -7.73 2.17 14.90
N ASN A 226 -7.57 3.39 14.38
CA ASN A 226 -6.47 3.78 13.50
C ASN A 226 -5.15 3.85 14.30
N GLU A 227 -4.22 2.93 14.05
CA GLU A 227 -2.94 2.87 14.76
C GLU A 227 -1.99 4.01 14.38
N ASP A 228 -2.08 4.48 13.14
CA ASP A 228 -1.33 5.60 12.61
C ASP A 228 -1.77 6.92 13.24
N VAL A 229 -3.08 7.15 13.31
CA VAL A 229 -3.67 8.31 13.99
C VAL A 229 -3.42 8.24 15.50
N TRP A 230 -3.55 7.06 16.12
CA TRP A 230 -3.22 6.87 17.54
C TRP A 230 -1.77 7.24 17.84
N LEU A 231 -0.81 6.76 17.04
CA LEU A 231 0.60 7.08 17.24
C LEU A 231 0.87 8.58 17.08
N GLY A 232 0.33 9.21 16.03
CA GLY A 232 0.44 10.67 15.86
C GLY A 232 -0.13 11.46 17.04
N SER A 233 -1.32 11.05 17.51
CA SER A 233 -1.98 11.62 18.69
C SER A 233 -1.17 11.42 19.96
N PHE A 234 -0.56 10.25 20.13
CA PHE A 234 0.27 9.94 21.30
C PHE A 234 1.49 10.85 21.36
N LEU A 235 2.23 10.97 20.25
CA LEU A 235 3.38 11.87 20.14
C LEU A 235 2.96 13.31 20.42
N HIS A 236 1.83 13.75 19.86
CA HIS A 236 1.31 15.10 20.05
C HIS A 236 0.88 15.39 21.49
N ARG A 237 0.18 14.47 22.17
CA ARG A 237 -0.33 14.74 23.52
C ARG A 237 0.75 14.56 24.58
N HIS A 238 1.57 13.53 24.46
CA HIS A 238 2.44 13.10 25.55
C HIS A 238 3.91 13.42 25.34
N LEU A 239 4.35 13.67 24.11
CA LEU A 239 5.75 13.98 23.78
C LEU A 239 5.92 15.35 23.12
N HIS A 240 4.95 16.27 23.26
CA HIS A 240 5.01 17.62 22.66
C HIS A 240 6.18 18.48 23.16
N SER A 241 6.75 18.15 24.32
CA SER A 241 7.91 18.85 24.88
C SER A 241 9.23 18.46 24.19
N LEU A 242 9.24 17.36 23.43
CA LEU A 242 10.41 16.97 22.64
C LEU A 242 10.47 17.80 21.34
N PRO A 243 11.68 18.21 20.91
CA PRO A 243 11.86 18.87 19.62
C PRO A 243 11.78 17.83 18.48
N ILE A 244 10.55 17.50 18.06
CA ILE A 244 10.31 16.49 17.02
C ILE A 244 10.42 17.14 15.65
N ALA A 245 11.24 16.56 14.78
CA ALA A 245 11.26 16.86 13.35
C ALA A 245 10.19 16.01 12.63
N PHE A 246 9.11 16.65 12.19
CA PHE A 246 8.07 16.04 11.37
C PHE A 246 8.46 16.14 9.90
N VAL A 247 8.69 15.01 9.23
CA VAL A 247 9.16 14.98 7.84
C VAL A 247 8.07 14.44 6.91
N ASP A 248 7.54 15.33 6.07
CA ASP A 248 6.53 15.00 5.08
C ASP A 248 7.13 14.40 3.81
N LEU A 249 6.73 13.16 3.52
CA LEU A 249 7.06 12.41 2.32
C LEU A 249 5.92 12.43 1.28
N SER A 250 4.82 13.16 1.52
CA SER A 250 3.65 13.18 0.61
C SER A 250 3.96 13.75 -0.78
N SER A 251 4.91 14.68 -0.87
CA SER A 251 5.43 15.26 -2.12
C SER A 251 6.67 14.54 -2.64
N PHE A 252 7.17 13.53 -1.91
CA PHE A 252 8.34 12.79 -2.33
C PHE A 252 7.89 11.78 -3.39
N GLU A 253 8.29 12.00 -4.64
CA GLU A 253 8.02 11.09 -5.77
C GLU A 253 8.48 9.64 -5.49
N GLY A 254 9.33 9.43 -4.48
CA GLY A 254 9.73 8.11 -4.05
C GLY A 254 8.71 7.30 -3.25
N ILE A 255 7.56 7.87 -2.88
CA ILE A 255 6.42 7.13 -2.29
C ILE A 255 5.24 7.17 -3.27
N VAL A 256 4.79 6.00 -3.71
CA VAL A 256 3.72 5.86 -4.71
C VAL A 256 2.52 5.12 -4.12
N ASP A 257 1.29 5.61 -4.39
CA ASP A 257 0.03 4.99 -3.95
C ASP A 257 -0.72 4.40 -5.16
N LEU A 258 -0.63 3.06 -5.33
CA LEU A 258 -1.39 2.29 -6.33
C LEU A 258 -2.79 2.01 -5.81
N GLY A 259 -3.68 2.99 -5.97
CA GLY A 259 -5.07 2.88 -5.51
C GLY A 259 -5.82 4.20 -5.44
N ARG A 260 -5.13 5.34 -5.47
CA ARG A 260 -5.77 6.65 -5.75
C ARG A 260 -6.09 6.79 -7.22
N GLY A 261 -7.29 6.37 -7.59
CA GLY A 261 -7.95 6.86 -8.79
C GLY A 261 -8.12 8.37 -8.74
N ARG A 262 -7.12 9.13 -9.22
CA ARG A 262 -7.46 10.38 -9.92
C ARG A 262 -8.12 9.94 -11.21
N ARG A 263 -9.38 10.33 -11.42
CA ARG A 263 -10.13 10.16 -12.69
C ARG A 263 -9.48 10.87 -13.90
N ARG A 264 -8.18 11.21 -13.85
CA ARG A 264 -7.41 11.96 -14.87
C ARG A 264 -5.93 11.55 -14.96
N ALA A 265 -5.53 10.35 -14.55
CA ALA A 265 -4.18 9.85 -14.82
C ALA A 265 -4.24 8.35 -15.15
N PRO A 266 -4.37 7.98 -16.44
CA PRO A 266 -4.40 6.59 -16.91
C PRO A 266 -3.07 5.85 -16.76
N ASP A 267 -1.99 6.58 -16.45
CA ASP A 267 -0.62 6.09 -16.34
C ASP A 267 -0.09 6.35 -14.92
N LEU A 268 -0.22 5.36 -14.03
CA LEU A 268 0.39 5.46 -12.71
C LEU A 268 1.90 5.19 -12.83
N MET A 269 2.65 6.28 -13.01
CA MET A 269 4.10 6.30 -13.13
C MET A 269 4.75 5.91 -11.80
N ILE A 270 5.39 4.74 -11.74
CA ILE A 270 6.28 4.38 -10.63
C ILE A 270 7.70 4.80 -11.04
N PRO A 271 8.29 5.85 -10.45
CA PRO A 271 9.65 6.25 -10.81
C PRO A 271 10.64 5.19 -10.37
N ARG A 272 11.71 4.97 -11.16
CA ARG A 272 12.81 4.06 -10.79
C ARG A 272 13.46 4.42 -9.46
N SER A 273 13.35 5.68 -9.00
CA SER A 273 13.83 6.13 -7.70
C SER A 273 12.89 5.84 -6.53
N ALA A 274 11.73 5.20 -6.77
CA ALA A 274 10.80 4.90 -5.71
C ALA A 274 11.41 4.02 -4.61
N VAL A 275 11.10 4.41 -3.38
CA VAL A 275 11.49 3.78 -2.12
C VAL A 275 10.36 2.87 -1.63
N ALA A 276 9.11 3.28 -1.82
CA ALA A 276 7.96 2.48 -1.45
C ALA A 276 6.78 2.65 -2.41
N VAL A 277 6.02 1.58 -2.58
CA VAL A 277 4.82 1.54 -3.43
C VAL A 277 3.70 0.85 -2.65
N HIS A 278 2.64 1.59 -2.32
CA HIS A 278 1.46 1.04 -1.66
C HIS A 278 0.59 0.31 -2.67
N VAL A 279 0.43 -1.00 -2.50
CA VAL A 279 -0.31 -1.89 -3.40
C VAL A 279 -1.67 -2.17 -2.75
N LYS A 280 -2.62 -1.25 -2.91
CA LYS A 280 -3.90 -1.31 -2.21
C LYS A 280 -4.73 -2.56 -2.55
N SER A 281 -4.56 -3.14 -3.75
CA SER A 281 -5.24 -4.38 -4.14
C SER A 281 -4.75 -5.60 -3.35
N LYS A 282 -3.56 -5.53 -2.73
CA LYS A 282 -2.86 -6.64 -2.09
C LYS A 282 -2.58 -7.82 -3.02
N GLU A 283 -2.76 -7.65 -4.33
CA GLU A 283 -2.60 -8.72 -5.29
C GLU A 283 -1.12 -9.05 -5.48
N VAL A 284 -0.81 -10.34 -5.37
CA VAL A 284 0.54 -10.86 -5.59
C VAL A 284 1.08 -10.46 -6.96
N GLY A 285 0.25 -10.43 -8.00
CA GLY A 285 0.65 -10.02 -9.34
C GLY A 285 1.13 -8.56 -9.42
N ALA A 286 0.46 -7.64 -8.72
CA ALA A 286 0.86 -6.24 -8.67
C ALA A 286 2.20 -6.08 -7.95
N PHE A 287 2.39 -6.81 -6.85
CA PHE A 287 3.65 -6.87 -6.13
C PHE A 287 4.82 -7.37 -6.98
N LEU A 288 4.63 -8.47 -7.73
CA LEU A 288 5.64 -9.02 -8.63
C LEU A 288 5.96 -8.05 -9.77
N ALA A 289 4.95 -7.37 -10.33
CA ALA A 289 5.18 -6.35 -11.37
C ALA A 289 6.03 -5.17 -10.86
N VAL A 290 5.78 -4.72 -9.62
CA VAL A 290 6.60 -3.70 -8.96
C VAL A 290 8.02 -4.22 -8.70
N HIS A 291 8.16 -5.48 -8.28
CA HIS A 291 9.46 -6.11 -8.08
C HIS A 291 10.28 -6.16 -9.37
N ASP A 292 9.69 -6.68 -10.45
CA ASP A 292 10.32 -6.77 -11.77
C ASP A 292 10.76 -5.40 -12.27
N LEU A 293 9.95 -4.35 -12.06
CA LEU A 293 10.33 -2.97 -12.42
C LEU A 293 11.64 -2.53 -11.75
N PHE A 294 11.86 -2.93 -10.49
CA PHE A 294 13.07 -2.57 -9.75
C PHE A 294 14.26 -3.51 -10.01
N THR A 295 14.04 -4.73 -10.48
CA THR A 295 15.08 -5.74 -10.72
C THR A 295 15.45 -5.96 -12.19
N GLN A 296 14.71 -5.39 -13.14
CA GLN A 296 15.02 -5.44 -14.57
C GLN A 296 16.46 -4.99 -14.88
N ARG A 297 17.33 -5.97 -15.17
CA ARG A 297 18.69 -5.82 -15.68
C ARG A 297 18.66 -5.47 -17.18
N ASN A 298 18.35 -4.23 -17.55
CA ASN A 298 18.62 -3.79 -18.92
C ASN A 298 20.04 -3.20 -19.00
N GLY A 299 20.82 -3.75 -19.93
CA GLY A 299 22.26 -3.58 -20.13
C GLY A 299 22.75 -2.19 -20.57
N SER A 300 22.20 -1.12 -20.01
CA SER A 300 22.94 0.12 -19.87
C SER A 300 23.25 0.30 -18.39
N ALA A 301 24.54 0.35 -18.06
CA ALA A 301 24.99 0.99 -16.85
C ALA A 301 24.70 2.50 -16.97
N GLU A 302 23.42 2.90 -17.08
CA GLU A 302 23.04 4.21 -16.58
C GLU A 302 23.45 4.20 -15.12
N ARG A 303 24.31 5.16 -14.75
CA ARG A 303 24.61 5.44 -13.36
C ARG A 303 23.27 5.63 -12.66
N CYS A 304 22.76 4.60 -12.00
CA CYS A 304 21.75 4.71 -10.96
C CYS A 304 22.41 5.41 -9.78
N GLN A 305 22.85 6.65 -9.97
CA GLN A 305 23.03 7.55 -8.85
C GLN A 305 21.61 7.90 -8.39
N PRO A 306 21.17 7.41 -7.22
CA PRO A 306 19.90 7.86 -6.68
C PRO A 306 19.94 9.38 -6.64
N ARG A 307 18.94 10.03 -7.25
CA ARG A 307 18.76 11.48 -7.10
C ARG A 307 18.76 11.76 -5.60
N GLN A 308 19.69 12.58 -5.14
CA GLN A 308 19.83 12.82 -3.71
C GLN A 308 18.57 13.55 -3.22
N PRO A 309 17.87 13.03 -2.20
CA PRO A 309 16.75 13.73 -1.62
C PRO A 309 17.27 15.02 -0.97
N ARG A 310 16.56 16.12 -1.25
CA ARG A 310 16.75 17.40 -0.57
C ARG A 310 15.72 17.55 0.53
N LEU A 311 16.12 18.27 1.56
CA LEU A 311 15.33 18.54 2.75
C LEU A 311 15.23 20.07 2.92
N SER A 312 14.02 20.60 3.06
CA SER A 312 13.75 21.97 3.53
C SER A 312 12.95 21.81 4.79
N CYS A 313 13.39 22.50 5.84
CA CYS A 313 12.72 22.57 7.11
C CYS A 313 12.33 24.02 7.38
N GLY A 314 11.12 24.23 7.87
CA GLY A 314 10.68 25.49 8.45
C GLY A 314 10.62 25.40 9.97
N THR A 315 10.99 26.50 10.64
CA THR A 315 10.80 26.70 12.08
C THR A 315 9.51 27.48 12.36
N GLY A 316 8.97 27.37 13.58
CA GLY A 316 7.94 28.30 14.05
C GLY A 316 6.53 28.08 13.49
N CYS A 317 6.19 26.85 13.06
CA CYS A 317 4.79 26.53 12.78
C CYS A 317 3.97 26.79 14.08
N PRO A 318 2.81 27.47 14.02
CA PRO A 318 2.08 27.92 15.21
C PRO A 318 1.99 26.79 16.23
N LYS A 319 2.27 27.08 17.52
CA LYS A 319 2.13 26.12 18.62
C LYS A 319 0.84 25.33 18.39
N ILE A 320 0.96 24.06 18.00
CA ILE A 320 -0.19 23.17 17.93
C ILE A 320 -0.64 23.06 19.38
N SER A 321 -1.69 23.79 19.75
CA SER A 321 -2.03 23.90 21.16
C SER A 321 -2.40 22.52 21.68
N VAL A 322 -1.73 22.10 22.75
CA VAL A 322 -1.99 20.80 23.41
C VAL A 322 -3.39 20.76 24.04
N ASN A 323 -4.03 21.93 24.19
CA ASN A 323 -5.34 22.08 24.79
C ASN A 323 -6.44 21.82 23.76
N ALA A 324 -7.43 21.02 24.17
CA ALA A 324 -8.63 20.72 23.42
C ALA A 324 -9.33 22.02 23.02
N TYR A 325 -9.37 22.33 21.72
CA TYR A 325 -10.30 23.32 21.22
C TYR A 325 -11.70 22.74 21.44
N THR A 326 -12.53 23.43 22.23
CA THR A 326 -13.97 23.31 22.01
C THR A 326 -14.17 23.77 20.57
N ILE A 327 -14.59 22.87 19.69
CA ILE A 327 -14.89 23.18 18.29
C ILE A 327 -16.19 24.00 18.30
N SER A 328 -16.11 25.22 18.83
CA SER A 328 -17.17 26.21 18.96
C SER A 328 -16.62 27.47 18.32
N SER A 329 -17.24 27.88 17.22
CA SER A 329 -17.18 29.20 16.53
C SER A 329 -15.82 29.88 16.22
N ASP A 330 -14.73 29.59 16.91
CA ASP A 330 -13.43 30.24 16.79
C ASP A 330 -12.54 29.65 15.68
N LEU A 331 -12.89 28.49 15.12
CA LEU A 331 -12.32 28.01 13.84
C LEU A 331 -12.63 28.96 12.67
N GLY A 332 -13.65 29.82 12.82
CA GLY A 332 -13.92 30.92 11.88
C GLY A 332 -12.94 32.10 12.02
N ARG A 333 -12.21 32.20 13.13
CA ARG A 333 -11.22 33.26 13.41
C ARG A 333 -9.77 32.86 13.16
N ILE A 334 -9.47 31.56 13.03
CA ILE A 334 -8.24 31.10 12.39
C ILE A 334 -8.42 31.26 10.87
N ALA A 335 -8.52 32.51 10.44
CA ALA A 335 -8.58 32.87 9.04
C ALA A 335 -7.27 32.43 8.36
N ALA A 336 -7.38 31.44 7.48
CA ALA A 336 -6.60 31.32 6.25
C ALA A 336 -5.05 31.45 6.33
N ALA A 337 -4.42 31.20 7.48
CA ALA A 337 -2.99 30.90 7.51
C ALA A 337 -2.84 29.39 7.25
N GLU A 338 -2.73 29.01 5.98
CA GLU A 338 -2.34 27.67 5.56
C GLU A 338 -1.12 27.22 6.35
N ILE A 339 -1.23 26.31 7.33
CA ILE A 339 -0.03 25.65 7.86
C ILE A 339 0.40 24.60 6.82
N THR A 340 1.06 25.10 5.79
CA THR A 340 1.88 24.37 4.82
C THR A 340 3.34 24.66 5.15
N PRO A 341 4.32 23.82 4.76
CA PRO A 341 5.75 24.16 4.93
C PRO A 341 6.14 25.54 4.38
N SER A 342 5.38 26.08 3.42
CA SER A 342 5.51 27.44 2.88
C SER A 342 5.10 28.57 3.84
N SER A 343 4.40 28.27 4.93
CA SER A 343 3.99 29.23 5.96
C SER A 343 4.93 29.32 7.16
N CYS A 344 5.86 28.37 7.30
CA CYS A 344 6.84 28.38 8.36
C CYS A 344 8.04 29.20 7.86
N GLN A 345 8.29 30.37 8.46
CA GLN A 345 9.33 31.29 8.03
C GLN A 345 10.72 30.65 8.21
N PRO A 346 11.61 30.72 7.20
CA PRO A 346 13.02 30.43 7.40
C PRO A 346 13.68 31.65 8.07
N GLU A 347 13.56 31.80 9.38
CA GLU A 347 14.35 32.83 10.08
C GLU A 347 15.73 32.28 10.40
N GLY A 348 16.73 33.08 10.01
CA GLY A 348 18.13 32.82 10.26
C GLY A 348 18.47 32.76 11.74
N SER A 349 19.51 31.99 12.04
CA SER A 349 20.20 31.92 13.32
C SER A 349 19.32 31.50 14.51
N ALA A 350 19.37 30.20 14.79
CA ALA A 350 18.94 29.59 16.03
C ALA A 350 19.45 30.38 17.26
N ASN A 351 18.55 31.09 17.93
CA ASN A 351 18.74 31.51 19.31
C ASN A 351 17.54 31.04 20.14
N GLY A 352 17.76 30.00 20.96
CA GLY A 352 17.16 29.91 22.29
C GLY A 352 15.74 29.33 22.45
N ASN A 353 15.48 28.12 21.94
CA ASN A 353 14.72 27.01 22.58
C ASN A 353 14.29 26.01 21.49
N ALA A 354 14.68 24.74 21.64
CA ALA A 354 14.45 23.72 20.62
C ALA A 354 12.94 23.48 20.39
N SER A 355 12.40 24.08 19.32
CA SER A 355 11.00 23.91 18.90
C SER A 355 10.91 22.82 17.83
N SER A 356 9.80 22.08 17.80
CA SER A 356 9.52 21.13 16.72
C SER A 356 9.59 21.79 15.35
N VAL A 357 10.12 21.06 14.36
CA VAL A 357 10.30 21.56 12.98
C VAL A 357 9.51 20.71 12.01
N PHE A 358 9.03 21.33 10.93
CA PHE A 358 8.36 20.64 9.84
C PHE A 358 9.23 20.69 8.60
N CYS A 359 9.52 19.52 8.07
CA CYS A 359 10.38 19.38 6.91
C CYS A 359 9.63 18.72 5.76
N ARG A 360 9.97 19.11 4.53
CA ARG A 360 9.52 18.47 3.30
C ARG A 360 10.71 17.85 2.59
N VAL A 361 10.48 16.71 1.96
CA VAL A 361 11.46 16.05 1.09
C VAL A 361 11.04 16.17 -0.37
N TRP A 362 11.97 16.53 -1.23
CA TRP A 362 11.79 16.50 -2.69
C TRP A 362 13.09 16.07 -3.39
N LEU A 363 12.99 15.79 -4.68
CA LEU A 363 14.13 15.51 -5.56
C LEU A 363 14.47 16.75 -6.38
N GLU A 364 15.75 17.02 -6.61
CA GLU A 364 16.18 18.08 -7.54
C GLU A 364 15.55 17.87 -8.94
N PRO A 365 15.11 18.94 -9.62
CA PRO A 365 14.65 18.87 -11.00
C PRO A 365 15.83 18.66 -11.96
N GLY A 366 16.44 17.48 -11.92
CA GLY A 366 17.21 16.97 -13.05
C GLY A 366 16.23 16.64 -14.17
N GLY A 367 16.56 16.99 -15.42
CA GLY A 367 15.72 16.79 -16.61
C GLY A 367 14.96 15.47 -16.57
N ARG A 368 13.66 15.52 -16.88
CA ARG A 368 12.77 14.35 -16.83
C ARG A 368 13.20 13.34 -17.90
N PRO A 369 13.52 12.09 -17.54
CA PRO A 369 13.00 10.97 -18.29
C PRO A 369 11.84 10.42 -17.46
N ALA A 370 10.66 10.99 -17.67
CA ALA A 370 9.43 10.33 -17.27
C ALA A 370 9.22 9.20 -18.28
N TYR A 371 9.67 7.99 -17.95
CA TYR A 371 9.35 6.81 -18.75
C TYR A 371 7.90 6.39 -18.51
N SER A 372 7.01 6.63 -19.49
CA SER A 372 5.65 6.10 -19.53
C SER A 372 5.64 4.76 -20.27
N VAL A 373 6.25 3.71 -19.73
CA VAL A 373 6.23 2.39 -20.39
C VAL A 373 6.31 1.31 -19.32
N ALA A 374 5.28 0.44 -19.22
CA ALA A 374 5.39 -0.98 -18.79
C ALA A 374 4.07 -1.66 -18.36
N LEU A 375 2.89 -1.03 -18.47
CA LEU A 375 1.63 -1.75 -18.20
C LEU A 375 0.66 -1.80 -19.37
N GLN A 376 0.94 -1.15 -20.49
CA GLN A 376 0.01 -1.18 -21.62
C GLN A 376 -0.12 -2.60 -22.20
N ARG A 377 -1.35 -2.93 -22.56
CA ARG A 377 -1.75 -4.18 -23.18
C ARG A 377 -2.28 -3.88 -24.56
N PHE A 378 -1.95 -4.72 -25.53
CA PHE A 378 -2.40 -4.44 -26.89
C PHE A 378 -3.88 -4.79 -27.01
N VAL A 379 -4.65 -3.89 -27.59
CA VAL A 379 -6.03 -4.15 -28.01
C VAL A 379 -6.06 -4.23 -29.53
N GLN A 380 -6.52 -5.37 -30.03
CA GLN A 380 -6.61 -5.65 -31.47
C GLN A 380 -8.08 -5.72 -31.87
N CYS A 381 -8.39 -5.29 -33.09
CA CYS A 381 -9.73 -5.42 -33.63
C CYS A 381 -10.17 -6.90 -33.65
N GLY A 382 -11.36 -7.21 -33.12
CA GLY A 382 -11.82 -8.58 -32.91
C GLY A 382 -11.94 -9.45 -34.17
N ARG A 383 -12.12 -8.82 -35.35
CA ARG A 383 -12.12 -9.48 -36.67
C ARG A 383 -10.80 -9.28 -37.45
N GLY A 384 -9.79 -8.71 -36.81
CA GLY A 384 -8.52 -8.32 -37.41
C GLY A 384 -8.50 -6.88 -37.93
N ALA A 385 -9.53 -6.45 -38.68
CA ALA A 385 -9.68 -5.09 -39.19
C ALA A 385 -11.16 -4.64 -39.29
N GLY A 386 -11.40 -3.35 -39.52
CA GLY A 386 -12.75 -2.78 -39.71
C GLY A 386 -13.47 -2.33 -38.43
N CYS A 387 -12.76 -2.23 -37.30
CA CYS A 387 -13.26 -1.61 -36.08
C CYS A 387 -13.30 -0.09 -36.22
N LYS A 388 -14.23 0.56 -35.50
CA LYS A 388 -14.36 2.03 -35.48
C LYS A 388 -13.12 2.72 -34.89
N GLU A 389 -12.53 2.08 -33.89
CA GLU A 389 -11.28 2.53 -33.26
C GLU A 389 -10.10 1.68 -33.78
N PRO A 390 -8.94 2.31 -34.03
CA PRO A 390 -7.75 1.58 -34.45
C PRO A 390 -7.20 0.73 -33.31
N SER A 391 -6.57 -0.40 -33.67
CA SER A 391 -5.83 -1.22 -32.72
C SER A 391 -4.65 -0.42 -32.16
N ARG A 392 -4.42 -0.51 -30.85
CA ARG A 392 -3.45 0.32 -30.15
C ARG A 392 -3.01 -0.34 -28.85
N TRP A 393 -2.01 0.25 -28.23
CA TRP A 393 -1.70 0.00 -26.83
C TRP A 393 -2.73 0.71 -25.94
N ALA A 394 -3.26 -0.01 -24.95
CA ALA A 394 -4.29 0.46 -24.04
C ALA A 394 -3.88 0.22 -22.58
N SER A 395 -4.34 1.09 -21.67
CA SER A 395 -4.13 0.90 -20.23
C SER A 395 -4.94 -0.30 -19.73
N PRO A 396 -4.41 -1.20 -18.87
CA PRO A 396 -5.13 -2.40 -18.40
C PRO A 396 -6.48 -2.14 -17.76
N GLY A 397 -6.69 -0.95 -17.21
CA GLY A 397 -7.95 -0.51 -16.61
C GLY A 397 -9.01 -0.04 -17.61
N GLU A 398 -8.66 0.12 -18.89
CA GLU A 398 -9.65 0.34 -19.94
C GLU A 398 -10.57 -0.89 -20.10
N ARG A 399 -11.74 -0.70 -20.71
CA ARG A 399 -12.72 -1.79 -20.88
C ARG A 399 -12.87 -2.14 -22.35
N HIS A 400 -12.60 -3.41 -22.67
CA HIS A 400 -12.63 -3.95 -24.03
C HIS A 400 -13.26 -5.33 -24.05
N ARG A 401 -13.55 -5.85 -25.26
CA ARG A 401 -14.14 -7.19 -25.46
C ARG A 401 -13.15 -8.29 -25.08
N VAL A 402 -13.67 -9.45 -24.69
CA VAL A 402 -12.84 -10.64 -24.40
C VAL A 402 -12.96 -11.64 -25.55
N ARG A 403 -11.81 -12.10 -26.04
CA ARG A 403 -11.70 -13.21 -26.98
C ARG A 403 -10.59 -14.14 -26.49
N CYS A 404 -10.93 -15.41 -26.30
CA CYS A 404 -10.02 -16.39 -25.74
C CYS A 404 -9.55 -17.34 -26.84
N CYS A 405 -8.28 -17.74 -26.76
CA CYS A 405 -7.64 -18.71 -27.63
C CYS A 405 -7.00 -19.82 -26.78
N SER A 406 -7.00 -21.03 -27.30
CA SER A 406 -6.35 -22.20 -26.70
C SER A 406 -5.42 -22.83 -27.72
N ASP A 407 -4.26 -23.27 -27.25
CA ASP A 407 -3.27 -24.02 -28.03
C ASP A 407 -3.61 -25.53 -28.11
N SER A 408 -4.62 -25.96 -27.35
CA SER A 408 -5.13 -27.33 -27.28
C SER A 408 -6.63 -27.38 -27.56
N PRO A 409 -7.18 -28.49 -28.08
CA PRO A 409 -8.60 -28.61 -28.37
C PRO A 409 -9.45 -28.51 -27.09
N LEU A 410 -10.44 -27.61 -27.11
CA LEU A 410 -11.45 -27.46 -26.06
C LEU A 410 -12.84 -27.77 -26.60
N PRO A 411 -13.73 -28.41 -25.81
CA PRO A 411 -15.08 -28.77 -26.25
C PRO A 411 -15.88 -27.55 -26.72
N GLY A 412 -16.35 -27.59 -27.97
CA GLY A 412 -17.17 -26.53 -28.56
C GLY A 412 -16.38 -25.35 -29.15
N TRP A 413 -15.05 -25.34 -29.06
CA TRP A 413 -14.24 -24.23 -29.58
C TRP A 413 -13.82 -24.53 -31.03
N PRO A 414 -14.21 -23.72 -32.03
CA PRO A 414 -13.81 -23.94 -33.41
C PRO A 414 -12.38 -23.46 -33.72
N VAL A 415 -11.73 -24.09 -34.70
CA VAL A 415 -10.50 -23.57 -35.35
C VAL A 415 -10.88 -22.94 -36.68
N ARG A 416 -10.39 -21.72 -36.94
CA ARG A 416 -10.64 -21.02 -38.22
C ARG A 416 -9.63 -21.47 -39.28
N ALA A 417 -10.07 -21.46 -40.54
CA ALA A 417 -9.20 -21.79 -41.66
C ALA A 417 -7.95 -20.88 -41.68
N GLY A 418 -6.77 -21.50 -41.72
CA GLY A 418 -5.47 -20.79 -41.67
C GLY A 418 -4.96 -20.48 -40.26
N CYS A 419 -5.65 -20.92 -39.21
CA CYS A 419 -5.23 -20.76 -37.82
C CYS A 419 -4.90 -22.10 -37.17
N SER A 420 -3.99 -22.09 -36.20
CA SER A 420 -3.60 -23.26 -35.39
C SER A 420 -4.18 -23.25 -33.97
N VAL A 421 -5.02 -22.26 -33.65
CA VAL A 421 -5.60 -22.07 -32.31
C VAL A 421 -7.11 -22.25 -32.32
N TRP A 422 -7.64 -22.80 -31.22
CA TRP A 422 -9.06 -22.92 -30.95
C TRP A 422 -9.52 -21.62 -30.28
N ALA A 423 -10.60 -21.00 -30.74
CA ALA A 423 -11.03 -19.70 -30.21
C ALA A 423 -12.52 -19.64 -29.90
N GLU A 424 -12.87 -18.93 -28.82
CA GLU A 424 -14.25 -18.78 -28.33
C GLU A 424 -14.46 -17.43 -27.62
N SER A 425 -15.71 -16.95 -27.58
CA SER A 425 -16.13 -15.74 -26.87
C SER A 425 -17.47 -15.85 -26.16
N ASP A 426 -18.35 -16.80 -26.52
CA ASP A 426 -19.69 -16.95 -25.93
C ASP A 426 -19.97 -18.31 -25.27
N GLY A 427 -19.01 -19.23 -25.36
CA GLY A 427 -19.17 -20.61 -24.92
C GLY A 427 -19.44 -20.80 -23.41
N PRO A 428 -20.03 -21.95 -23.02
CA PRO A 428 -20.41 -22.24 -21.63
C PRO A 428 -19.21 -22.28 -20.67
N LEU A 429 -18.02 -22.67 -21.13
CA LEU A 429 -16.79 -22.65 -20.33
C LEU A 429 -16.35 -21.21 -19.96
N LEU A 430 -16.78 -20.21 -20.72
CA LEU A 430 -16.50 -18.80 -20.44
C LEU A 430 -17.60 -18.13 -19.60
N GLY A 431 -18.73 -18.80 -19.37
CA GLY A 431 -19.89 -18.21 -18.68
C GLY A 431 -20.64 -17.17 -19.52
N GLY A 432 -20.59 -17.28 -20.86
CA GLY A 432 -21.28 -16.37 -21.79
C GLY A 432 -20.46 -15.15 -22.20
N CYS A 433 -21.16 -14.11 -22.68
CA CYS A 433 -20.53 -12.95 -23.32
C CYS A 433 -19.90 -11.95 -22.35
N HIS A 434 -18.64 -11.60 -22.62
CA HIS A 434 -17.87 -10.61 -21.85
C HIS A 434 -17.52 -9.38 -22.68
N LEU A 435 -18.37 -8.37 -22.54
CA LEU A 435 -18.38 -7.20 -23.40
C LEU A 435 -17.45 -6.08 -22.90
N ASP A 436 -17.46 -5.76 -21.61
CA ASP A 436 -16.74 -4.60 -21.07
C ASP A 436 -15.86 -5.03 -19.89
N LYS A 437 -14.70 -5.59 -20.19
CA LYS A 437 -13.76 -6.12 -19.19
C LYS A 437 -12.43 -5.39 -19.21
N THR A 438 -11.85 -5.23 -18.03
CA THR A 438 -10.43 -4.87 -17.86
C THR A 438 -9.55 -6.01 -18.36
N PHE A 439 -8.26 -5.73 -18.60
CA PHE A 439 -7.34 -6.76 -19.08
C PHE A 439 -7.26 -7.95 -18.12
N GLU A 440 -7.25 -7.70 -16.81
CA GLU A 440 -7.13 -8.75 -15.81
C GLU A 440 -8.38 -9.62 -15.71
N GLU A 441 -9.56 -9.01 -15.74
CA GLU A 441 -10.84 -9.75 -15.82
C GLU A 441 -10.86 -10.61 -17.08
N ALA A 442 -10.47 -10.06 -18.23
CA ALA A 442 -10.41 -10.77 -19.50
C ALA A 442 -9.43 -11.97 -19.44
N ALA A 443 -8.25 -11.77 -18.88
CA ALA A 443 -7.25 -12.82 -18.70
C ALA A 443 -7.71 -13.89 -17.69
N SER A 444 -8.47 -13.51 -16.66
CA SER A 444 -9.04 -14.45 -15.69
C SER A 444 -10.16 -15.28 -16.31
N ILE A 445 -11.02 -14.67 -17.13
CA ILE A 445 -12.09 -15.35 -17.86
C ILE A 445 -11.51 -16.44 -18.77
N CYS A 446 -10.50 -16.11 -19.58
CA CYS A 446 -9.88 -17.10 -20.45
C CYS A 446 -9.19 -18.22 -19.67
N ARG A 447 -8.44 -17.89 -18.60
CA ARG A 447 -7.77 -18.89 -17.76
C ARG A 447 -8.76 -19.81 -17.04
N GLY A 448 -9.90 -19.28 -16.60
CA GLY A 448 -10.97 -20.06 -15.98
C GLY A 448 -11.55 -21.13 -16.92
N ALA A 449 -11.52 -20.89 -18.22
CA ALA A 449 -11.91 -21.86 -19.24
C ALA A 449 -10.79 -22.81 -19.70
N GLY A 450 -9.60 -22.75 -19.08
CA GLY A 450 -8.42 -23.51 -19.51
C GLY A 450 -7.74 -22.93 -20.76
N ALA A 451 -8.01 -21.67 -21.10
CA ALA A 451 -7.51 -20.98 -22.28
C ALA A 451 -6.65 -19.74 -21.90
N ARG A 452 -6.19 -19.00 -22.91
CA ARG A 452 -5.49 -17.71 -22.76
C ARG A 452 -6.19 -16.63 -23.58
N LEU A 453 -5.81 -15.36 -23.35
CA LEU A 453 -6.15 -14.32 -24.32
C LEU A 453 -5.42 -14.63 -25.65
N CYS A 454 -6.10 -14.40 -26.76
CA CYS A 454 -5.48 -14.48 -28.08
C CYS A 454 -4.35 -13.46 -28.20
N SER A 455 -3.29 -13.78 -28.95
CA SER A 455 -2.27 -12.78 -29.29
C SER A 455 -2.83 -11.73 -30.27
N ALA A 456 -2.16 -10.59 -30.37
CA ALA A 456 -2.47 -9.52 -31.30
C ALA A 456 -2.35 -10.03 -32.73
N ASP A 457 -1.40 -10.91 -33.01
CA ASP A 457 -1.23 -11.55 -34.31
C ASP A 457 -2.37 -12.52 -34.61
N GLU A 458 -2.82 -13.33 -33.63
CA GLU A 458 -3.98 -14.22 -33.78
C GLU A 458 -5.28 -13.43 -34.01
N LEU A 459 -5.47 -12.34 -33.27
CA LEU A 459 -6.62 -11.45 -33.46
C LEU A 459 -6.53 -10.71 -34.80
N ARG A 460 -5.34 -10.25 -35.22
CA ARG A 460 -5.10 -9.60 -36.51
C ARG A 460 -5.34 -10.56 -37.69
N GLY A 461 -4.93 -11.82 -37.55
CA GLY A 461 -5.21 -12.91 -38.49
C GLY A 461 -6.68 -13.36 -38.49
N GLY A 462 -7.49 -12.86 -37.56
CA GLY A 462 -8.91 -13.17 -37.45
C GLY A 462 -9.19 -14.58 -36.92
N CYS A 463 -8.27 -15.17 -36.16
CA CYS A 463 -8.42 -16.53 -35.62
C CYS A 463 -9.56 -16.64 -34.61
N ALA A 464 -9.86 -15.55 -33.89
CA ALA A 464 -10.99 -15.49 -32.97
C ALA A 464 -12.25 -14.86 -33.58
N ARG A 465 -12.35 -14.67 -34.91
CA ARG A 465 -13.52 -14.01 -35.51
C ARG A 465 -14.76 -14.89 -35.47
N GLY A 466 -15.93 -14.27 -35.37
CA GLY A 466 -17.22 -14.94 -35.51
C GLY A 466 -17.51 -15.99 -34.43
N THR A 467 -16.88 -15.89 -33.26
CA THR A 467 -17.11 -16.72 -32.06
C THR A 467 -18.23 -16.14 -31.17
N GLY A 468 -19.12 -15.33 -31.72
CA GLY A 468 -20.24 -14.73 -30.97
C GLY A 468 -19.98 -13.37 -30.32
N CYS A 469 -20.94 -12.94 -29.48
CA CYS A 469 -20.94 -11.70 -28.67
C CYS A 469 -20.80 -10.36 -29.39
N HIS A 470 -21.07 -10.30 -30.70
CA HIS A 470 -20.93 -9.08 -31.51
C HIS A 470 -19.56 -8.37 -31.38
N GLY A 471 -18.50 -9.08 -30.95
CA GLY A 471 -17.18 -8.49 -30.67
C GLY A 471 -16.34 -8.18 -31.91
N ASP A 472 -16.77 -8.59 -33.10
CA ASP A 472 -15.98 -8.53 -34.35
C ASP A 472 -15.64 -7.09 -34.78
N ARG A 473 -16.50 -6.12 -34.44
CA ARG A 473 -16.32 -4.70 -34.78
C ARG A 473 -15.78 -3.85 -33.63
N HIS A 474 -15.35 -4.50 -32.54
CA HIS A 474 -14.83 -3.84 -31.35
C HIS A 474 -13.40 -4.30 -31.05
N LEU A 475 -12.68 -3.48 -30.31
CA LEU A 475 -11.37 -3.82 -29.79
C LEU A 475 -11.51 -4.91 -28.73
N ALA A 476 -10.66 -5.93 -28.85
CA ALA A 476 -10.56 -7.05 -27.93
C ALA A 476 -9.16 -7.06 -27.30
N TRP A 477 -9.10 -7.47 -26.04
CA TRP A 477 -7.84 -7.66 -25.35
C TRP A 477 -7.01 -8.76 -26.01
N SER A 478 -5.74 -8.46 -26.28
CA SER A 478 -4.75 -9.46 -26.67
C SER A 478 -3.82 -9.81 -25.52
N GLY A 479 -3.18 -10.98 -25.57
CA GLY A 479 -2.17 -11.42 -24.60
C GLY A 479 -0.87 -10.60 -24.65
N ASP A 480 -0.69 -9.77 -25.69
CA ASP A 480 0.55 -9.05 -25.98
C ASP A 480 0.84 -7.93 -24.99
N ARG A 481 2.13 -7.86 -24.66
CA ARG A 481 2.71 -6.86 -23.77
C ARG A 481 3.46 -5.86 -24.62
N PHE A 482 3.49 -4.60 -24.18
CA PHE A 482 4.25 -3.56 -24.87
C PHE A 482 5.71 -4.01 -25.08
N PRO A 483 6.23 -4.08 -26.32
CA PRO A 483 7.61 -4.48 -26.56
C PRO A 483 8.54 -3.41 -25.97
N ALA A 484 9.44 -3.82 -25.09
CA ALA A 484 10.55 -2.96 -24.68
C ALA A 484 11.39 -2.67 -25.93
N ALA A 485 11.61 -1.40 -26.26
CA ALA A 485 12.40 -1.04 -27.44
C ALA A 485 13.88 -1.44 -27.24
N ASP A 486 14.44 -2.20 -28.18
CA ASP A 486 15.88 -2.47 -28.28
C ASP A 486 16.63 -1.29 -28.95
N PRO A 487 17.85 -0.95 -28.49
CA PRO A 487 18.90 -0.45 -29.39
C PRO A 487 20.26 -1.17 -29.22
N PRO A 488 21.20 -1.01 -30.20
CA PRO A 488 22.25 -1.99 -30.47
C PRO A 488 23.58 -1.81 -29.73
N LEU A 489 24.22 -2.96 -29.51
CA LEU A 489 25.65 -3.34 -29.44
C LEU A 489 26.70 -2.49 -28.67
N GLN A 490 27.13 -3.12 -27.55
CA GLN A 490 28.50 -3.38 -27.04
C GLN A 490 29.49 -2.23 -26.73
N LEU A 491 29.82 -2.07 -25.43
CA LEU A 491 31.12 -1.67 -24.87
C LEU A 491 31.31 -2.29 -23.44
N PRO A 492 32.53 -2.33 -22.87
CA PRO A 492 33.10 -3.50 -22.17
C PRO A 492 32.63 -3.68 -20.70
N PRO A 493 32.86 -4.86 -20.11
CA PRO A 493 32.18 -5.27 -18.87
C PRO A 493 32.81 -4.64 -17.62
N CYS A 494 31.96 -4.21 -16.68
CA CYS A 494 32.33 -4.16 -15.28
C CYS A 494 32.36 -5.60 -14.74
N SER A 495 33.51 -6.01 -14.21
CA SER A 495 33.68 -7.29 -13.53
C SER A 495 32.81 -7.36 -12.28
N VAL A 496 31.74 -8.15 -12.34
CA VAL A 496 31.04 -8.66 -11.15
C VAL A 496 31.23 -10.16 -11.16
N ALA A 497 31.76 -10.71 -10.07
CA ALA A 497 31.90 -12.15 -9.90
C ALA A 497 30.51 -12.79 -10.05
N SER A 498 30.44 -13.76 -10.97
CA SER A 498 29.29 -14.63 -11.19
C SER A 498 28.82 -15.24 -9.87
N VAL A 499 27.56 -14.98 -9.49
CA VAL A 499 26.83 -15.83 -8.55
C VAL A 499 25.69 -16.48 -9.33
N ALA A 500 25.62 -17.80 -9.21
CA ALA A 500 24.68 -18.66 -9.93
C ALA A 500 23.21 -18.26 -9.72
N PRO A 501 22.30 -18.64 -10.64
CA PRO A 501 20.86 -18.41 -10.49
C PRO A 501 20.34 -19.00 -9.18
N VAL A 502 19.49 -18.23 -8.49
CA VAL A 502 18.70 -18.74 -7.37
C VAL A 502 17.67 -19.71 -7.94
N ASP A 503 17.70 -20.96 -7.48
CA ASP A 503 16.75 -22.00 -7.85
C ASP A 503 15.35 -21.68 -7.27
N LEU A 504 14.37 -21.46 -8.15
CA LEU A 504 12.97 -21.17 -7.81
C LEU A 504 12.17 -22.43 -7.43
N ALA A 505 12.81 -23.61 -7.36
CA ALA A 505 12.20 -24.86 -6.91
C ALA A 505 11.50 -24.87 -5.51
N PRO A 506 11.79 -23.98 -4.53
CA PRO A 506 11.08 -24.01 -3.25
C PRO A 506 9.58 -23.68 -3.35
N LEU A 507 9.15 -22.96 -4.40
CA LEU A 507 7.74 -22.57 -4.61
C LEU A 507 6.79 -23.78 -4.72
N VAL A 508 7.28 -24.95 -5.12
CA VAL A 508 6.48 -26.18 -5.25
C VAL A 508 6.26 -26.89 -3.90
N ARG A 509 7.16 -26.72 -2.93
CA ARG A 509 7.04 -27.38 -1.60
C ARG A 509 6.00 -26.74 -0.70
N THR A 510 5.83 -25.42 -0.78
CA THR A 510 4.79 -24.69 -0.04
C THR A 510 3.38 -25.07 -0.51
N ASP A 511 3.21 -25.45 -1.77
CA ASP A 511 1.92 -25.87 -2.33
C ASP A 511 1.53 -27.27 -1.83
N ALA A 512 2.49 -28.19 -1.66
CA ALA A 512 2.25 -29.51 -1.05
C ALA A 512 1.89 -29.43 0.45
N MET A 513 2.45 -28.44 1.17
CA MET A 513 2.09 -28.16 2.56
C MET A 513 0.70 -27.50 2.66
N LEU A 514 0.34 -26.60 1.74
CA LEU A 514 -0.99 -25.99 1.68
C LEU A 514 -2.09 -26.98 1.27
N GLN A 515 -1.84 -27.86 0.30
CA GLN A 515 -2.78 -28.90 -0.14
C GLN A 515 -3.09 -29.90 0.97
N ARG A 516 -2.11 -30.23 1.83
CA ARG A 516 -2.32 -31.04 3.05
C ARG A 516 -3.16 -30.31 4.11
N VAL A 517 -3.05 -28.99 4.22
CA VAL A 517 -3.83 -28.17 5.17
C VAL A 517 -5.26 -27.93 4.68
N LEU A 518 -5.47 -27.76 3.37
CA LEU A 518 -6.78 -27.55 2.75
C LEU A 518 -7.59 -28.86 2.59
N GLY A 519 -6.92 -30.01 2.41
CA GLY A 519 -7.57 -31.32 2.28
C GLY A 519 -8.16 -31.93 3.57
N MET A 520 -8.13 -31.21 4.69
CA MET A 520 -8.66 -31.67 6.00
C MET A 520 -9.85 -30.86 6.51
N PHE A 521 -10.40 -29.95 5.71
CA PHE A 521 -11.73 -29.40 5.96
C PHE A 521 -12.75 -30.32 5.28
N PRO A 522 -13.56 -31.11 6.01
CA PRO A 522 -14.72 -31.70 5.38
C PRO A 522 -15.64 -30.56 4.96
N ASP A 523 -16.07 -30.58 3.70
CA ASP A 523 -17.29 -29.91 3.29
C ASP A 523 -18.40 -30.34 4.25
N ARG A 524 -18.84 -29.40 5.10
CA ARG A 524 -20.13 -29.47 5.77
C ARG A 524 -20.90 -28.21 5.43
N GLY A 525 -21.61 -28.30 4.31
CA GLY A 525 -22.91 -27.66 4.22
C GLY A 525 -23.80 -28.15 5.35
N ALA A 526 -24.20 -27.22 6.22
CA ALA A 526 -25.38 -27.34 7.07
C ALA A 526 -25.99 -25.94 7.24
N GLY A 527 -26.98 -25.67 6.39
CA GLY A 527 -28.11 -24.75 6.53
C GLY A 527 -27.98 -23.52 7.43
N TRP A 528 -27.82 -22.37 6.78
CA TRP A 528 -28.68 -21.23 7.10
C TRP A 528 -29.76 -21.17 6.01
N GLY A 529 -31.02 -21.38 6.41
CA GLY A 529 -32.18 -21.14 5.55
C GLY A 529 -32.28 -19.67 5.15
N PRO A 530 -33.12 -19.32 4.15
CA PRO A 530 -33.10 -18.01 3.52
C PRO A 530 -33.55 -16.93 4.51
N ALA A 531 -32.66 -15.98 4.81
CA ALA A 531 -33.07 -14.70 5.36
C ALA A 531 -33.86 -13.94 4.29
N PRO A 532 -34.94 -13.22 4.66
CA PRO A 532 -35.89 -12.65 3.72
C PRO A 532 -35.25 -11.56 2.86
N ALA A 533 -35.72 -11.45 1.62
CA ALA A 533 -35.34 -10.41 0.68
C ALA A 533 -35.46 -9.02 1.33
N GLN A 534 -34.31 -8.42 1.65
CA GLN A 534 -34.19 -6.98 1.80
C GLN A 534 -33.48 -6.45 0.56
N THR A 535 -34.18 -5.55 -0.10
CA THR A 535 -33.79 -4.83 -1.30
C THR A 535 -32.51 -4.03 -1.06
N GLU A 536 -31.40 -4.44 -1.67
CA GLU A 536 -30.18 -3.65 -1.74
C GLU A 536 -30.44 -2.39 -2.58
N ARG A 537 -30.35 -1.21 -1.95
CA ARG A 537 -30.02 0.04 -2.66
C ARG A 537 -28.50 0.22 -2.68
N PRO A 538 -27.89 0.68 -3.78
CA PRO A 538 -26.45 0.89 -3.84
C PRO A 538 -26.01 2.11 -3.01
N ALA A 539 -24.95 1.96 -2.23
CA ALA A 539 -24.27 3.08 -1.57
C ALA A 539 -23.55 3.93 -2.64
N HIS A 540 -24.22 4.97 -3.10
CA HIS A 540 -23.66 5.94 -4.04
C HIS A 540 -22.60 6.82 -3.37
N TYR A 541 -21.38 6.75 -3.91
CA TYR A 541 -20.44 7.86 -3.93
C TYR A 541 -21.11 9.06 -4.62
N VAL A 542 -21.42 10.12 -3.87
CA VAL A 542 -21.97 11.35 -4.45
C VAL A 542 -20.89 12.42 -4.51
N HIS A 543 -20.34 12.60 -5.70
CA HIS A 543 -20.00 13.93 -6.22
C HIS A 543 -21.32 14.61 -6.57
N HIS A 544 -21.60 15.82 -6.09
CA HIS A 544 -22.43 16.75 -6.84
C HIS A 544 -22.04 18.19 -6.57
N ASP A 545 -21.66 18.85 -7.66
CA ASP A 545 -21.65 20.30 -7.83
C ASP A 545 -23.07 20.78 -8.19
N ALA A 546 -23.31 22.05 -7.94
CA ALA A 546 -24.59 22.72 -7.75
C ALA A 546 -25.49 22.82 -9.00
N SER A 547 -26.82 22.91 -8.75
CA SER A 547 -27.75 23.82 -9.43
C SER A 547 -29.14 23.83 -8.77
N LEU A 548 -29.42 24.93 -8.05
CA LEU A 548 -30.62 25.78 -8.08
C LEU A 548 -32.05 25.18 -8.15
N VAL A 549 -32.86 25.65 -7.18
CA VAL A 549 -34.16 26.33 -7.33
C VAL A 549 -35.46 25.56 -7.02
N LEU A 550 -35.97 25.90 -5.82
CA LEU A 550 -37.33 26.35 -5.45
C LEU A 550 -38.53 25.38 -5.32
N LYS A 551 -39.15 25.57 -4.14
CA LYS A 551 -40.58 25.63 -3.77
C LYS A 551 -41.24 24.40 -3.13
N SER A 552 -41.48 24.60 -1.83
CA SER A 552 -42.57 24.11 -0.95
C SER A 552 -43.99 24.29 -1.52
N PRO A 553 -45.07 23.98 -0.76
CA PRO A 553 -45.40 22.83 0.09
C PRO A 553 -46.78 22.24 -0.33
N TRP A 554 -47.38 21.30 0.42
CA TRP A 554 -48.80 21.29 0.88
C TRP A 554 -49.22 19.88 1.38
N SER A 555 -49.79 19.88 2.60
CA SER A 555 -50.83 19.01 3.21
C SER A 555 -50.92 17.53 2.81
N SER A 556 -51.06 16.60 3.75
CA SER A 556 -52.08 16.56 4.81
C SER A 556 -51.63 15.75 6.01
#